data_AF-A0A3D8I980-F1
#
_entry.id   AF-A0A3D8I980-F1
#
_cell.length_a   1.000
_cell.length_b   1.000
_cell.length_c   1.000
_cell.angle_alpha   90.00
_cell.angle_beta   90.00
_cell.angle_gamma   90.00
#
_symmetry.space_group_name_H-M   'P 1'
#
loop_
_entity.id
_entity.type
_entity.pdbx_description
1 polymer ?
#
loop_
_entity_poly.entity_id
_entity_poly.type
_entity_poly.pdbx_seq_one_letter_code
_entity_poly.pdbx_strand_id
1 'polypeptide(L)'
;MINFDNLIIIAPIKNSWQFNQYIYPALLSLTKEHNPKLPFGIKKDNIICVNDRKPPLKSLLIANNVYVPTQVKFNKKYLLDAIEFLREFYYDKNFLGGSDRIYISRAKSSKRFLVNEKEFRKLLESKYGFKTIFMEEIDFKDKINYLSRAKVCLSIDGTSVLNYAFMRSGGKAVALRAMDMAEYPIDSIFGIEFLPIVCDIVNPKNTNHMDGDVGTWFASDLYADIPYIEEKLKSYEIEPYI
;
A
#
# COMPACT_ATOMS: atom_id res chain seq x y z
N MET A 1 12.64 23.61 -12.66
CA MET A 1 11.25 23.17 -12.39
C MET A 1 10.89 22.12 -13.44
N ILE A 2 10.34 20.97 -13.06
CA ILE A 2 10.03 19.87 -13.99
C ILE A 2 8.77 20.24 -14.78
N ASN A 3 8.82 20.17 -16.12
CA ASN A 3 7.63 20.30 -16.96
C ASN A 3 6.99 18.92 -17.16
N PHE A 4 5.92 18.64 -16.40
CA PHE A 4 5.20 17.36 -16.44
C PHE A 4 4.47 17.09 -17.76
N ASP A 5 4.20 18.11 -18.59
CA ASP A 5 3.63 17.91 -19.93
C ASP A 5 4.59 17.21 -20.89
N ASN A 6 5.89 17.29 -20.61
CA ASN A 6 6.96 16.66 -21.41
C ASN A 6 7.50 15.39 -20.74
N LEU A 7 6.96 15.00 -19.59
CA LEU A 7 7.37 13.81 -18.87
C LEU A 7 6.79 12.57 -19.55
N ILE A 8 7.66 11.64 -19.95
CA ILE A 8 7.29 10.32 -20.49
C ILE A 8 7.59 9.26 -19.43
N ILE A 9 6.60 8.43 -19.11
CA ILE A 9 6.79 7.25 -18.26
C ILE A 9 6.92 6.03 -19.17
N ILE A 10 8.05 5.34 -19.08
CA ILE A 10 8.25 4.04 -19.71
C ILE A 10 7.96 2.98 -18.64
N ALA A 11 6.92 2.18 -18.84
CA ALA A 11 6.57 1.06 -17.98
C ALA A 11 6.96 -0.26 -18.67
N PRO A 12 8.18 -0.79 -18.42
CA PRO A 12 8.65 -2.05 -19.02
C PRO A 12 8.05 -3.22 -18.25
N ILE A 13 6.76 -3.45 -18.44
CA ILE A 13 6.01 -4.46 -17.70
C ILE A 13 5.40 -5.41 -18.72
N LYS A 14 5.72 -6.69 -18.56
CA LYS A 14 5.08 -7.77 -19.30
C LYS A 14 3.58 -7.62 -19.21
N ASN A 15 2.89 -7.66 -20.36
CA ASN A 15 1.43 -7.68 -20.37
C ASN A 15 0.96 -8.91 -19.60
N SER A 16 0.53 -8.69 -18.37
CA SER A 16 0.01 -9.71 -17.48
C SER A 16 -1.32 -9.25 -16.93
N TRP A 17 -2.11 -10.21 -16.47
CA TRP A 17 -3.35 -9.88 -15.76
C TRP A 17 -3.09 -8.93 -14.57
N GLN A 18 -1.95 -9.07 -13.86
CA GLN A 18 -1.58 -8.15 -12.78
C GLN A 18 -1.28 -6.74 -13.28
N PHE A 19 -0.64 -6.58 -14.44
CA PHE A 19 -0.39 -5.25 -15.02
C PHE A 19 -1.72 -4.53 -15.29
N ASN A 20 -2.65 -5.19 -15.96
CA ASN A 20 -3.95 -4.60 -16.30
C ASN A 20 -4.81 -4.31 -15.07
N GLN A 21 -4.74 -5.16 -14.04
CA GLN A 21 -5.57 -5.00 -12.85
C GLN A 21 -5.02 -4.01 -11.82
N TYR A 22 -3.70 -3.96 -11.63
CA TYR A 22 -3.11 -3.19 -10.52
C TYR A 22 -2.26 -2.02 -10.99
N ILE A 23 -1.44 -2.22 -12.02
CA ILE A 23 -0.39 -1.25 -12.38
C ILE A 23 -0.90 -0.20 -13.35
N TYR A 24 -1.64 -0.61 -14.38
CA TYR A 24 -2.21 0.33 -15.34
C TYR A 24 -3.21 1.30 -14.71
N PRO A 25 -4.14 0.88 -13.82
CA PRO A 25 -5.00 1.82 -13.11
C PRO A 25 -4.22 2.80 -12.22
N ALA A 26 -3.15 2.34 -11.56
CA ALA A 26 -2.29 3.22 -10.78
C ALA A 26 -1.58 4.27 -11.67
N LEU A 27 -1.08 3.86 -12.84
CA LEU A 27 -0.48 4.78 -13.80
C LEU A 27 -1.51 5.78 -14.35
N LEU A 28 -2.72 5.34 -14.65
CA LEU A 28 -3.82 6.23 -15.08
C LEU A 28 -4.18 7.25 -14.00
N SER A 29 -4.10 6.88 -12.72
CA SER A 29 -4.37 7.81 -11.62
C SER A 29 -3.39 9.01 -11.58
N LEU A 30 -2.22 8.88 -12.20
CA LEU A 30 -1.25 9.96 -12.34
C LEU A 30 -1.51 10.87 -13.54
N THR A 31 -2.54 10.59 -14.35
CA THR A 31 -2.78 11.34 -15.59
C THR A 31 -3.65 12.57 -15.37
N LYS A 32 -3.44 13.63 -16.15
CA LYS A 32 -4.28 14.84 -16.12
C LYS A 32 -5.73 14.53 -16.50
N GLU A 33 -5.93 13.55 -17.37
CA GLU A 33 -7.23 13.11 -17.87
C GLU A 33 -8.06 12.44 -16.77
N HIS A 34 -7.42 11.72 -15.84
CA HIS A 34 -8.12 11.08 -14.71
C HIS A 34 -8.09 11.94 -13.44
N ASN A 35 -7.07 12.76 -13.26
CA ASN A 35 -6.91 13.67 -12.12
C ASN A 35 -6.49 15.08 -12.59
N PRO A 36 -7.43 15.91 -13.10
CA PRO A 36 -7.11 17.22 -13.66
C PRO A 36 -6.58 18.23 -12.64
N LYS A 37 -6.79 17.97 -11.34
CA LYS A 37 -6.28 18.79 -10.24
C LYS A 37 -4.86 18.40 -9.80
N LEU A 38 -4.27 17.36 -10.40
CA LEU A 38 -2.94 16.88 -10.07
C LEU A 38 -1.87 17.81 -10.67
N PRO A 39 -1.10 18.56 -9.86
CA PRO A 39 -0.13 19.53 -10.39
C PRO A 39 1.05 18.86 -11.11
N PHE A 40 1.29 17.58 -10.83
CA PHE A 40 2.28 16.74 -11.50
C PHE A 40 1.64 15.72 -12.45
N GLY A 41 0.39 15.95 -12.85
CA GLY A 41 -0.31 15.08 -13.78
C GLY A 41 0.45 14.97 -15.10
N ILE A 42 0.64 13.75 -15.58
CA ILE A 42 1.21 13.47 -16.89
C ILE A 42 0.08 13.33 -17.92
N LYS A 43 0.33 13.58 -19.20
CA LYS A 43 -0.65 13.23 -20.22
C LYS A 43 -0.74 11.71 -20.32
N LYS A 44 -1.94 11.16 -20.47
CA LYS A 44 -2.13 9.72 -20.66
C LYS A 44 -1.31 9.18 -21.82
N ASP A 45 -1.21 9.93 -22.91
CA ASP A 45 -0.43 9.58 -24.10
C ASP A 45 1.09 9.55 -23.85
N ASN A 46 1.55 10.14 -22.75
CA ASN A 46 2.95 10.08 -22.34
C ASN A 46 3.29 8.83 -21.50
N ILE A 47 2.32 7.95 -21.22
CA ILE A 47 2.56 6.66 -20.57
C ILE A 47 2.77 5.61 -21.66
N ILE A 48 4.02 5.16 -21.81
CA ILE A 48 4.42 4.15 -22.79
C ILE A 48 4.60 2.81 -22.07
N CYS A 49 3.64 1.91 -22.28
CA CYS A 49 3.70 0.54 -21.78
C CYS A 49 4.51 -0.33 -22.75
N VAL A 50 5.73 -0.70 -22.36
CA VAL A 50 6.60 -1.56 -23.17
C VAL A 50 6.33 -3.00 -22.77
N ASN A 51 5.33 -3.60 -23.41
CA ASN A 51 5.07 -5.04 -23.31
C ASN A 51 6.18 -5.82 -24.03
N ASP A 52 6.36 -7.12 -23.74
CA ASP A 52 7.34 -8.08 -24.29
C ASP A 52 7.44 -8.19 -25.84
N ARG A 53 6.83 -7.29 -26.61
CA ARG A 53 7.00 -7.17 -28.04
C ARG A 53 7.92 -5.99 -28.32
N LYS A 54 9.07 -6.31 -28.92
CA LYS A 54 10.06 -5.40 -29.52
C LYS A 54 9.50 -3.98 -29.67
N PRO A 55 10.05 -2.96 -28.98
CA PRO A 55 9.61 -1.59 -29.20
C PRO A 55 9.61 -1.33 -30.71
N PRO A 56 8.59 -0.67 -31.28
CA PRO A 56 8.53 -0.46 -32.72
C PRO A 56 9.87 0.11 -33.17
N LEU A 57 10.55 -0.63 -34.05
CA LEU A 57 11.94 -0.43 -34.51
C LEU A 57 12.16 0.89 -35.28
N LYS A 58 11.28 1.88 -35.10
CA LYS A 58 11.29 3.19 -35.76
C LYS A 58 10.89 4.39 -34.88
N SER A 59 10.76 4.25 -33.56
CA SER A 59 10.65 5.44 -32.69
C SER A 59 11.91 5.56 -31.84
N LEU A 60 12.93 6.23 -32.37
CA LEU A 60 13.92 6.91 -31.53
C LEU A 60 13.12 7.95 -30.72
N LEU A 61 12.65 7.57 -29.54
CA LEU A 61 12.08 8.51 -28.59
C LEU A 61 13.24 9.37 -28.08
N ILE A 62 13.41 10.54 -28.68
CA ILE A 62 14.27 11.58 -28.10
C ILE A 62 13.49 12.16 -26.93
N ALA A 63 13.72 11.59 -25.75
CA ALA A 63 13.25 12.17 -24.51
C ALA A 63 14.32 13.15 -24.02
N ASN A 64 13.94 14.43 -23.86
CA ASN A 64 14.83 15.43 -23.25
C ASN A 64 15.11 15.11 -21.78
N ASN A 65 14.21 14.39 -21.11
CA ASN A 65 14.35 13.90 -19.75
C ASN A 65 13.70 12.53 -19.62
N VAL A 66 14.41 11.53 -19.10
CA VAL A 66 13.88 10.19 -18.79
C VAL A 66 13.83 10.03 -17.28
N TYR A 67 12.66 9.68 -16.76
CA TYR A 67 12.47 9.38 -15.34
C TYR A 67 12.15 7.89 -15.22
N VAL A 68 13.13 7.12 -14.77
CA VAL A 68 12.97 5.70 -14.52
C VAL A 68 12.63 5.53 -13.04
N PRO A 69 11.44 5.03 -12.68
CA PRO A 69 11.18 4.64 -11.30
C PRO A 69 12.10 3.46 -10.98
N THR A 70 13.22 3.74 -10.33
CA THR A 70 14.07 2.71 -9.76
C THR A 70 13.48 2.26 -8.44
N GLN A 71 13.57 0.97 -8.11
CA GLN A 71 13.32 0.52 -6.76
C GLN A 71 14.39 1.11 -5.86
N VAL A 72 14.12 2.26 -5.26
CA VAL A 72 15.00 2.90 -4.26
C VAL A 72 15.06 2.10 -2.94
N LYS A 73 14.66 0.81 -2.93
CA LYS A 73 14.68 -0.14 -1.81
C LYS A 73 14.73 0.51 -0.44
N PHE A 74 13.58 0.93 0.10
CA PHE A 74 13.47 1.45 1.47
C PHE A 74 14.56 2.50 1.83
N ASN A 75 15.05 3.28 0.86
CA ASN A 75 16.10 4.27 1.09
C ASN A 75 15.49 5.56 1.63
N LYS A 76 15.72 5.81 2.91
CA LYS A 76 15.23 6.98 3.63
C LYS A 76 15.50 8.30 2.91
N LYS A 77 16.69 8.47 2.32
CA LYS A 77 17.11 9.71 1.62
C LYS A 77 16.14 10.13 0.52
N TYR A 78 15.52 9.17 -0.16
CA TYR A 78 14.63 9.45 -1.29
C TYR A 78 13.15 9.26 -0.94
N LEU A 79 12.85 8.32 -0.04
CA LEU A 79 11.47 7.99 0.31
C LEU A 79 10.86 8.94 1.32
N LEU A 80 11.61 9.40 2.32
CA LEU A 80 11.03 10.21 3.39
C LEU A 80 10.51 11.54 2.83
N ASP A 81 11.36 12.29 2.12
CA ASP A 81 11.00 13.58 1.52
C ASP A 81 9.83 13.46 0.54
N ALA A 82 9.82 12.39 -0.28
CA ALA A 82 8.73 12.15 -1.24
C ALA A 82 7.40 11.86 -0.53
N ILE A 83 7.42 11.05 0.53
CA ILE A 83 6.24 10.72 1.32
C ILE A 83 5.77 11.92 2.17
N GLU A 84 6.68 12.71 2.72
CA GLU A 84 6.38 14.00 3.37
C GLU A 84 5.70 14.97 2.41
N PHE A 85 6.28 15.16 1.22
CA PHE A 85 5.69 16.00 0.20
C PHE A 85 4.28 15.55 -0.16
N LEU A 86 4.07 14.25 -0.41
CA LEU A 86 2.74 13.74 -0.75
C LEU A 86 1.75 13.91 0.42
N ARG A 87 2.18 13.65 1.65
CA ARG A 87 1.34 13.87 2.84
C ARG A 87 0.88 15.32 2.93
N GLU A 88 1.81 16.27 2.90
CA GLU A 88 1.50 17.70 3.00
C GLU A 88 0.67 18.20 1.81
N PHE A 89 1.00 17.75 0.60
CA PHE A 89 0.30 18.16 -0.61
C PHE A 89 -1.18 17.75 -0.61
N TYR A 90 -1.49 16.53 -0.15
CA TYR A 90 -2.87 16.01 -0.14
C TYR A 90 -3.61 16.25 1.17
N TYR A 91 -2.93 16.70 2.23
CA TYR A 91 -3.54 16.89 3.54
C TYR A 91 -4.68 17.90 3.48
N ASP A 92 -5.86 17.43 3.85
CA ASP A 92 -7.08 18.22 3.89
C ASP A 92 -7.51 18.37 5.35
N LYS A 93 -7.30 19.56 5.91
CA LYS A 93 -7.68 19.88 7.29
C LYS A 93 -9.18 19.70 7.58
N ASN A 94 -10.03 19.74 6.56
CA ASN A 94 -11.48 19.61 6.68
C ASN A 94 -11.97 18.18 6.38
N PHE A 95 -11.06 17.20 6.26
CA PHE A 95 -11.42 15.82 5.99
C PHE A 95 -12.24 15.21 7.14
N LEU A 96 -13.55 15.01 6.90
CA LEU A 96 -14.49 14.50 7.90
C LEU A 96 -14.39 12.98 8.13
N GLY A 97 -13.67 12.26 7.27
CA GLY A 97 -13.57 10.80 7.33
C GLY A 97 -12.52 10.27 8.31
N GLY A 98 -11.69 11.10 8.93
CA GLY A 98 -10.53 10.66 9.71
C GLY A 98 -10.84 9.70 10.87
N SER A 99 -9.86 8.88 11.22
CA SER A 99 -9.86 8.07 12.45
C SER A 99 -8.42 7.89 12.94
N ASP A 100 -8.22 7.89 14.26
CA ASP A 100 -6.93 7.59 14.87
C ASP A 100 -6.55 6.11 14.73
N ARG A 101 -7.54 5.23 14.51
CA ARG A 101 -7.35 3.78 14.41
C ARG A 101 -7.96 3.28 13.11
N ILE A 102 -7.13 2.76 12.21
CA ILE A 102 -7.52 2.32 10.88
C ILE A 102 -7.24 0.83 10.73
N TYR A 103 -8.24 0.09 10.28
CA TYR A 103 -8.05 -1.27 9.79
C TYR A 103 -8.17 -1.25 8.27
N ILE A 104 -7.13 -1.70 7.57
CA ILE A 104 -7.15 -1.85 6.12
C ILE A 104 -7.64 -3.27 5.82
N SER A 105 -8.87 -3.37 5.36
CA SER A 105 -9.46 -4.63 4.94
C SER A 105 -8.82 -5.12 3.64
N ARG A 106 -8.67 -6.44 3.53
CA ARG A 106 -8.33 -7.13 2.28
C ARG A 106 -9.44 -8.06 1.80
N ALA A 107 -10.66 -7.96 2.33
CA ALA A 107 -11.77 -8.83 1.92
C ALA A 107 -12.13 -8.71 0.42
N LYS A 108 -11.73 -7.61 -0.23
CA LYS A 108 -11.91 -7.37 -1.68
C LYS A 108 -10.67 -7.71 -2.52
N SER A 109 -9.58 -8.11 -1.88
CA SER A 109 -8.37 -8.56 -2.57
C SER A 109 -8.56 -9.97 -3.14
N SER A 110 -7.90 -10.26 -4.26
CA SER A 110 -7.93 -11.57 -4.92
C SER A 110 -7.18 -12.69 -4.15
N LYS A 111 -6.33 -12.32 -3.18
CA LYS A 111 -5.49 -13.23 -2.40
C LYS A 111 -5.10 -12.63 -1.06
N ARG A 112 -4.76 -13.50 -0.12
CA ARG A 112 -4.22 -13.17 1.20
C ARG A 112 -5.18 -12.24 1.95
N PHE A 113 -6.29 -12.81 2.40
CA PHE A 113 -7.32 -12.17 3.22
C PHE A 113 -7.54 -12.97 4.51
N LEU A 114 -8.26 -12.38 5.48
CA LEU A 114 -8.65 -13.09 6.70
C LEU A 114 -9.91 -13.91 6.44
N VAL A 115 -9.86 -15.22 6.67
CA VAL A 115 -11.05 -16.08 6.47
C VAL A 115 -12.15 -15.80 7.50
N ASN A 116 -11.78 -15.33 8.70
CA ASN A 116 -12.69 -14.92 9.76
C ASN A 116 -12.82 -13.38 9.89
N GLU A 117 -12.63 -12.63 8.79
CA GLU A 117 -12.56 -11.16 8.84
C GLU A 117 -13.81 -10.50 9.47
N LYS A 118 -15.00 -11.08 9.30
CA LYS A 118 -16.23 -10.54 9.90
C LYS A 118 -16.16 -10.49 11.43
N GLU A 119 -15.63 -11.53 12.05
CA GLU A 119 -15.44 -11.61 13.50
C GLU A 119 -14.34 -10.66 13.95
N PHE A 120 -13.20 -10.70 13.24
CA PHE A 120 -12.06 -9.84 13.50
C PHE A 120 -12.42 -8.34 13.42
N ARG A 121 -13.16 -7.93 12.40
CA ARG A 121 -13.65 -6.56 12.26
C ARG A 121 -14.61 -6.17 13.37
N LYS A 122 -15.52 -7.07 13.75
CA LYS A 122 -16.45 -6.81 14.86
C LYS A 122 -15.69 -6.47 16.13
N LEU A 123 -14.66 -7.26 16.47
CA LEU A 123 -13.77 -6.97 17.60
C LEU A 123 -13.13 -5.58 17.48
N LEU A 124 -12.45 -5.32 16.37
CA LEU A 124 -11.70 -4.07 16.18
C LEU A 124 -12.61 -2.84 16.21
N GLU A 125 -13.75 -2.89 15.53
CA GLU A 125 -14.72 -1.79 15.43
C GLU A 125 -15.42 -1.57 16.79
N SER A 126 -15.92 -2.63 17.44
CA SER A 126 -16.75 -2.47 18.64
C SER A 126 -15.94 -2.26 19.92
N LYS A 127 -14.75 -2.85 20.04
CA LYS A 127 -13.94 -2.84 21.27
C LYS A 127 -12.75 -1.89 21.18
N TYR A 128 -12.14 -1.75 20.01
CA TYR A 128 -10.94 -0.94 19.85
C TYR A 128 -11.21 0.34 19.03
N GLY A 129 -12.45 0.62 18.60
CA GLY A 129 -12.79 1.85 17.89
C GLY A 129 -12.07 2.02 16.56
N PHE A 130 -11.66 0.92 15.92
CA PHE A 130 -11.07 0.98 14.58
C PHE A 130 -12.12 1.34 13.54
N LYS A 131 -11.71 2.13 12.56
CA LYS A 131 -12.46 2.32 11.32
C LYS A 131 -11.89 1.40 10.24
N THR A 132 -12.75 0.53 9.71
CA THR A 132 -12.39 -0.31 8.56
C THR A 132 -12.46 0.51 7.26
N ILE A 133 -11.42 0.41 6.43
CA ILE A 133 -11.39 0.99 5.09
C ILE A 133 -11.00 -0.06 4.05
N PHE A 134 -11.48 0.12 2.82
CA PHE A 134 -11.12 -0.68 1.65
C PHE A 134 -10.32 0.21 0.70
N MET A 135 -9.02 -0.06 0.56
CA MET A 135 -8.12 0.79 -0.23
C MET A 135 -8.52 0.88 -1.70
N GLU A 136 -9.19 -0.13 -2.23
CA GLU A 136 -9.64 -0.18 -3.62
C GLU A 136 -10.84 0.75 -3.90
N GLU A 137 -11.50 1.27 -2.86
CA GLU A 137 -12.72 2.10 -2.98
C GLU A 137 -12.51 3.57 -2.67
N ILE A 138 -11.30 3.94 -2.24
CA ILE A 138 -10.95 5.30 -1.88
C ILE A 138 -9.95 5.86 -2.88
N ASP A 139 -10.11 7.14 -3.22
CA ASP A 139 -9.15 7.82 -4.09
C ASP A 139 -7.81 8.05 -3.37
N PHE A 140 -6.78 8.43 -4.13
CA PHE A 140 -5.44 8.58 -3.57
C PHE A 140 -5.32 9.71 -2.54
N LYS A 141 -6.06 10.81 -2.72
CA LYS A 141 -6.06 11.93 -1.76
C LYS A 141 -6.66 11.47 -0.44
N ASP A 142 -7.78 10.76 -0.49
CA ASP A 142 -8.48 10.26 0.68
C ASP A 142 -7.65 9.19 1.40
N LYS A 143 -6.95 8.31 0.67
CA LYS A 143 -5.96 7.37 1.27
C LYS A 143 -4.97 8.10 2.16
N ILE A 144 -4.35 9.16 1.63
CA ILE A 144 -3.38 9.95 2.40
C ILE A 144 -4.04 10.61 3.59
N ASN A 145 -5.25 11.14 3.45
CA ASN A 145 -5.98 11.77 4.55
C ASN A 145 -6.38 10.79 5.66
N TYR A 146 -6.74 9.55 5.32
CA TYR A 146 -6.94 8.49 6.30
C TYR A 146 -5.63 8.12 7.02
N LEU A 147 -4.59 7.80 6.26
CA LEU A 147 -3.34 7.25 6.78
C LEU A 147 -2.54 8.29 7.60
N SER A 148 -2.46 9.54 7.14
CA SER A 148 -1.74 10.62 7.83
C SER A 148 -2.37 11.05 9.17
N ARG A 149 -3.61 10.61 9.43
CA ARG A 149 -4.32 10.83 10.71
C ARG A 149 -4.30 9.62 11.63
N ALA A 150 -4.03 8.44 11.09
CA ALA A 150 -3.97 7.22 11.87
C ALA A 150 -2.77 7.25 12.83
N LYS A 151 -3.06 7.03 14.12
CA LYS A 151 -2.07 6.72 15.16
C LYS A 151 -1.79 5.22 15.21
N VAL A 152 -2.79 4.40 14.89
CA VAL A 152 -2.66 2.95 14.75
C VAL A 152 -3.22 2.54 13.40
N CYS A 153 -2.43 1.84 12.59
CA CYS A 153 -2.88 1.25 11.34
C CYS A 153 -2.64 -0.26 11.38
N LEU A 154 -3.69 -1.03 11.19
CA LEU A 154 -3.64 -2.49 11.16
C LEU A 154 -3.96 -2.99 9.75
N SER A 155 -3.16 -3.91 9.23
CA SER A 155 -3.44 -4.60 7.97
C SER A 155 -2.82 -5.99 7.97
N ILE A 156 -3.27 -6.85 7.07
CA ILE A 156 -2.49 -8.02 6.68
C ILE A 156 -1.20 -7.57 6.00
N ASP A 157 -0.11 -8.29 6.25
CA ASP A 157 1.22 -8.02 5.72
C ASP A 157 1.31 -8.24 4.20
N GLY A 158 2.30 -7.64 3.55
CA GLY A 158 2.54 -7.65 2.11
C GLY A 158 2.59 -6.25 1.53
N THR A 159 1.98 -6.06 0.35
CA THR A 159 1.97 -4.75 -0.32
C THR A 159 1.28 -3.65 0.48
N SER A 160 0.39 -4.02 1.40
CA SER A 160 -0.29 -3.13 2.34
C SER A 160 0.65 -2.40 3.29
N VAL A 161 1.86 -2.93 3.55
CA VAL A 161 2.87 -2.28 4.40
C VAL A 161 3.29 -0.91 3.85
N LEU A 162 3.22 -0.72 2.54
CA LEU A 162 3.53 0.57 1.92
C LEU A 162 2.55 1.67 2.35
N ASN A 163 1.34 1.33 2.80
CA ASN A 163 0.40 2.32 3.34
C ASN A 163 0.92 2.95 4.64
N TYR A 164 1.70 2.21 5.43
CA TYR A 164 2.22 2.72 6.70
C TYR A 164 3.13 3.92 6.49
N ALA A 165 3.85 4.00 5.36
CA ALA A 165 4.69 5.16 5.03
C ALA A 165 3.92 6.50 5.13
N PHE A 166 2.62 6.51 4.83
CA PHE A 166 1.80 7.72 4.86
C PHE A 166 1.30 8.11 6.27
N MET A 167 1.53 7.30 7.30
CA MET A 167 1.25 7.68 8.69
C MET A 167 2.24 8.74 9.18
N ARG A 168 1.90 9.48 10.23
CA ARG A 168 2.85 10.37 10.91
C ARG A 168 3.80 9.56 11.81
N SER A 169 5.00 10.08 12.01
CA SER A 169 5.96 9.49 12.95
C SER A 169 5.37 9.42 14.37
N GLY A 170 5.74 8.39 15.12
CA GLY A 170 5.17 8.03 16.42
C GLY A 170 3.92 7.15 16.32
N GLY A 171 3.49 6.77 15.12
CA GLY A 171 2.40 5.83 14.91
C GLY A 171 2.80 4.36 15.09
N LYS A 172 1.80 3.50 15.27
CA LYS A 172 1.93 2.04 15.43
C LYS A 172 1.35 1.32 14.21
N ALA A 173 2.16 0.53 13.51
CA ALA A 173 1.78 -0.24 12.34
C ALA A 173 1.69 -1.72 12.68
N VAL A 174 0.46 -2.24 12.83
CA VAL A 174 0.22 -3.65 13.18
C VAL A 174 0.06 -4.49 11.91
N ALA A 175 0.91 -5.50 11.73
CA ALA A 175 0.92 -6.33 10.53
C ALA A 175 0.54 -7.79 10.85
N LEU A 176 -0.57 -8.28 10.31
CA LEU A 176 -0.95 -9.69 10.42
C LEU A 176 -0.14 -10.52 9.40
N ARG A 177 0.66 -11.47 9.89
CA ARG A 177 1.66 -12.22 9.12
C ARG A 177 1.35 -13.71 9.10
N ALA A 178 1.79 -14.38 8.05
CA ALA A 178 1.71 -15.84 7.95
C ALA A 178 2.79 -16.56 8.78
N MET A 179 3.88 -15.87 9.10
CA MET A 179 5.00 -16.41 9.87
C MET A 179 5.86 -15.28 10.43
N ASP A 180 6.74 -15.63 11.36
CA ASP A 180 7.76 -14.71 11.84
C ASP A 180 8.80 -14.44 10.74
N MET A 181 9.07 -13.17 10.47
CA MET A 181 9.89 -12.69 9.36
C MET A 181 10.64 -11.44 9.78
N ALA A 182 11.78 -11.20 9.16
CA ALA A 182 12.52 -9.95 9.31
C ALA A 182 11.58 -8.74 9.14
N GLU A 183 11.73 -7.77 10.04
CA GLU A 183 10.91 -6.58 10.03
C GLU A 183 11.25 -5.69 8.83
N TYR A 184 10.23 -5.02 8.30
CA TYR A 184 10.47 -3.97 7.33
C TYR A 184 11.13 -2.80 8.06
N PRO A 185 12.07 -2.08 7.43
CA PRO A 185 12.76 -0.95 8.05
C PRO A 185 11.87 0.31 8.20
N ILE A 186 10.56 0.13 8.35
CA ILE A 186 9.52 1.17 8.45
C ILE A 186 9.81 2.13 9.59
N ASP A 187 10.23 1.62 10.75
CA ASP A 187 10.63 2.45 11.89
C ASP A 187 11.82 3.35 11.53
N SER A 188 12.94 2.75 11.10
CA SER A 188 14.15 3.51 10.77
C SER A 188 13.94 4.61 9.72
N ILE A 189 12.97 4.42 8.82
CA ILE A 189 12.71 5.32 7.69
C ILE A 189 11.67 6.37 8.03
N PHE A 190 10.52 5.95 8.57
CA PHE A 190 9.33 6.79 8.76
C PHE A 190 9.05 7.12 10.23
N GLY A 191 9.80 6.53 11.17
CA GLY A 191 9.62 6.66 12.61
C GLY A 191 8.28 6.08 13.06
N ILE A 192 7.90 4.92 12.50
CA ILE A 192 6.65 4.22 12.78
C ILE A 192 7.00 2.85 13.37
N GLU A 193 6.51 2.58 14.56
CA GLU A 193 6.73 1.31 15.26
C GLU A 193 6.03 0.18 14.50
N PHE A 194 6.80 -0.82 14.05
CA PHE A 194 6.28 -1.95 13.28
C PHE A 194 6.02 -3.14 14.20
N LEU A 195 4.77 -3.62 14.23
CA LEU A 195 4.27 -4.56 15.24
C LEU A 195 3.65 -5.80 14.58
N PRO A 196 4.43 -6.87 14.35
CA PRO A 196 3.94 -8.06 13.67
C PRO A 196 3.12 -8.97 14.59
N ILE A 197 1.98 -9.47 14.10
CA ILE A 197 1.25 -10.56 14.74
C ILE A 197 1.19 -11.75 13.78
N VAL A 198 1.75 -12.89 14.19
CA VAL A 198 1.68 -14.13 13.42
C VAL A 198 0.30 -14.75 13.56
N CYS A 199 -0.33 -15.05 12.44
CA CYS A 199 -1.65 -15.66 12.31
C CYS A 199 -1.53 -17.04 11.67
N ASP A 200 -2.54 -17.87 11.88
CA ASP A 200 -2.59 -19.21 11.28
C ASP A 200 -2.80 -19.11 9.78
N ILE A 201 -2.13 -20.00 9.03
CA ILE A 201 -2.35 -20.14 7.60
C ILE A 201 -3.56 -21.05 7.36
N VAL A 202 -4.49 -20.57 6.55
CA VAL A 202 -5.64 -21.36 6.08
C VAL A 202 -5.60 -21.44 4.56
N ASN A 203 -6.00 -22.59 4.02
CA ASN A 203 -5.96 -22.89 2.58
C ASN A 203 -4.56 -22.62 1.99
N PRO A 204 -3.55 -23.43 2.36
CA PRO A 204 -2.20 -23.25 1.87
C PRO A 204 -2.18 -23.26 0.33
N LYS A 205 -1.79 -22.13 -0.27
CA LYS A 205 -1.66 -21.99 -1.72
C LYS A 205 -0.17 -22.03 -2.08
N ASN A 206 0.25 -23.07 -2.78
CA ASN A 206 1.53 -23.05 -3.48
C ASN A 206 1.39 -22.16 -4.71
N THR A 207 2.27 -21.19 -4.87
CA THR A 207 2.26 -20.31 -6.05
C THR A 207 3.61 -20.33 -6.74
N ASN A 208 3.56 -20.61 -8.04
CA ASN A 208 4.67 -20.35 -8.95
C ASN A 208 4.70 -18.84 -9.24
N HIS A 209 5.49 -18.10 -8.49
CA HIS A 209 5.75 -16.67 -8.75
C HIS A 209 7.18 -16.57 -9.28
N MET A 210 7.32 -15.99 -10.48
CA MET A 210 8.56 -15.68 -11.21
C MET A 210 9.84 -16.32 -10.62
N ASP A 211 10.17 -17.51 -11.12
CA ASP A 211 11.43 -18.25 -10.93
C ASP A 211 11.55 -19.25 -9.75
N GLY A 212 10.46 -19.63 -9.06
CA GLY A 212 10.48 -20.78 -8.12
C GLY A 212 9.22 -21.00 -7.28
N ASP A 213 9.24 -22.03 -6.45
CA ASP A 213 8.26 -22.28 -5.37
C ASP A 213 8.36 -21.11 -4.37
N VAL A 214 7.45 -20.14 -4.50
CA VAL A 214 7.38 -19.07 -3.52
C VAL A 214 6.54 -19.59 -2.37
N GLY A 215 7.15 -19.61 -1.19
CA GLY A 215 6.60 -20.26 -0.01
C GLY A 215 5.12 -19.94 0.22
N THR A 216 4.41 -20.93 0.74
CA THR A 216 2.97 -20.95 1.03
C THR A 216 2.46 -19.64 1.68
N TRP A 217 3.30 -18.96 2.45
CA TRP A 217 3.01 -17.67 3.08
C TRP A 217 2.57 -16.55 2.12
N PHE A 218 2.97 -16.57 0.84
CA PHE A 218 2.75 -15.42 -0.04
C PHE A 218 1.29 -15.30 -0.53
N ALA A 219 0.59 -16.41 -0.74
CA ALA A 219 -0.74 -16.42 -1.34
C ALA A 219 -1.82 -16.96 -0.42
N SER A 220 -1.43 -17.58 0.69
CA SER A 220 -2.38 -18.22 1.58
C SER A 220 -3.20 -17.21 2.36
N ASP A 221 -4.41 -17.65 2.69
CA ASP A 221 -5.33 -16.87 3.49
C ASP A 221 -4.97 -17.06 4.97
N LEU A 222 -5.35 -16.12 5.82
CA LEU A 222 -4.99 -16.12 7.23
C LEU A 222 -6.22 -16.32 8.10
N TYR A 223 -6.01 -16.87 9.29
CA TYR A 223 -6.98 -16.90 10.37
C TYR A 223 -6.43 -16.18 11.59
N ALA A 224 -7.19 -15.20 12.09
CA ALA A 224 -6.82 -14.45 13.27
C ALA A 224 -7.46 -15.06 14.51
N ASP A 225 -6.67 -15.68 15.38
CA ASP A 225 -7.12 -16.10 16.71
C ASP A 225 -7.46 -14.86 17.56
N ILE A 226 -8.74 -14.66 17.84
CA ILE A 226 -9.24 -13.44 18.48
C ILE A 226 -8.63 -13.21 19.87
N PRO A 227 -8.67 -14.17 20.81
CA PRO A 227 -7.96 -14.04 22.10
C PRO A 227 -6.49 -13.63 21.96
N TYR A 228 -5.76 -14.25 21.03
CA TYR A 228 -4.35 -13.94 20.80
C TYR A 228 -4.14 -12.54 20.19
N ILE A 229 -4.99 -12.12 19.26
CA ILE A 229 -4.99 -10.75 18.72
C ILE A 229 -5.16 -9.74 19.87
N GLU A 230 -6.12 -9.96 20.76
CA GLU A 230 -6.36 -9.06 21.89
C GLU A 230 -5.16 -9.00 22.85
N GLU A 231 -4.57 -10.15 23.18
CA GLU A 231 -3.35 -10.22 23.98
C GLU A 231 -2.24 -9.38 23.35
N LYS A 232 -2.03 -9.50 22.03
CA LYS A 232 -1.01 -8.75 21.30
C LYS A 232 -1.30 -7.26 21.26
N LEU A 233 -2.52 -6.85 20.92
CA LEU A 233 -2.91 -5.43 20.93
C LEU A 233 -2.64 -4.81 22.30
N LYS A 234 -2.96 -5.52 23.39
CA LYS A 234 -2.66 -5.06 24.75
C LYS A 234 -1.17 -4.99 25.05
N SER A 235 -0.39 -5.99 24.62
CA SER A 235 1.08 -5.97 24.77
C SER A 235 1.76 -4.83 24.00
N TYR A 236 1.09 -4.33 22.95
CA TYR A 236 1.50 -3.16 22.18
C TYR A 236 0.91 -1.85 22.69
N GLU A 237 0.28 -1.86 23.87
CA GLU A 237 -0.35 -0.69 24.50
C GLU A 237 -1.44 -0.07 23.60
N ILE A 238 -2.12 -0.90 22.81
CA ILE A 238 -3.30 -0.51 22.02
C ILE A 238 -4.52 -0.90 22.85
N GLU A 239 -4.90 0.01 23.75
CA GLU A 239 -6.00 -0.24 24.69
C GLU A 239 -7.38 -0.18 24.02
N PRO A 240 -8.38 -0.91 24.55
CA PRO A 240 -9.78 -0.77 24.14
C PRO A 240 -10.27 0.68 24.16
N TYR A 241 -11.19 1.00 23.25
CA TYR A 241 -11.84 2.31 23.19
C TYR A 241 -12.94 2.34 24.26
N ILE A 242 -12.77 3.19 25.28
CA ILE A 242 -13.72 3.36 26.40
C ILE A 242 -14.93 4.19 25.94
#